data_AF-A0A8T6QL19-F1
#
_entry.id   AF-A0A8T6QL19-F1
#
_cell.length_a   1.000
_cell.length_b   1.000
_cell.length_c   1.000
_cell.angle_alpha   90.00
_cell.angle_beta   90.00
_cell.angle_gamma   90.00
#
_symmetry.space_group_name_H-M   'P 1'
#
loop_
_entity.id
_entity.type
_entity.pdbx_description
1 polymer ?
#
loop_
_entity_poly.entity_id
_entity_poly.type
_entity_poly.pdbx_seq_one_letter_code
_entity_poly.pdbx_strand_id
1 'polypeptide(L)'
;LLYVLAGYLNGHPRLFDYGSEIYEPLHSLLERFGPQRSQYRPDMPFWRLQGDGFWQLHNAELCSTAGSSRQPPVKELNEYHVAGGFDEQHYALVTGNKKLINTLAQQILEAHFTESIQEEIADELGFDLQQIRKQRDPLFRKNVLRAYNYQCAICGFN
;
A
#
# COMPACT_ATOMS: atom_id res chain seq x y z
N LEU A 1 2.29 3.70 0.21
CA LEU A 1 2.74 3.17 -1.11
C LEU A 1 1.57 2.62 -1.93
N LEU A 2 0.88 1.56 -1.50
CA LEU A 2 -0.25 1.00 -2.25
C LEU A 2 -1.31 2.05 -2.62
N TYR A 3 -1.74 2.87 -1.65
CA TYR A 3 -2.69 3.97 -1.91
C TYR A 3 -2.23 4.92 -3.04
N VAL A 4 -0.95 5.31 -3.03
CA VAL A 4 -0.36 6.22 -4.02
C VAL A 4 -0.25 5.55 -5.40
N LEU A 5 0.18 4.28 -5.42
CA LEU A 5 0.23 3.49 -6.65
C LEU A 5 -1.16 3.35 -7.29
N ALA A 6 -2.20 3.18 -6.48
CA ALA A 6 -3.59 3.16 -6.94
C ALA A 6 -4.01 4.52 -7.52
N GLY A 7 -3.63 5.63 -6.87
CA GLY A 7 -3.83 6.97 -7.43
C GLY A 7 -3.18 7.11 -8.81
N TYR A 8 -1.92 6.72 -8.95
CA TYR A 8 -1.22 6.76 -10.25
C TYR A 8 -1.86 5.87 -11.32
N LEU A 9 -2.36 4.70 -10.94
CA LEU A 9 -3.09 3.81 -11.85
C LEU A 9 -4.34 4.49 -12.44
N ASN A 10 -4.98 5.34 -11.65
CA ASN A 10 -6.16 6.13 -11.99
C ASN A 10 -5.84 7.51 -12.59
N GLY A 11 -4.57 7.79 -12.91
CA GLY A 11 -4.16 9.03 -13.56
C GLY A 11 -4.02 10.23 -12.62
N HIS A 12 -3.87 9.99 -11.31
CA HIS A 12 -3.63 11.04 -10.34
C HIS A 12 -2.33 11.82 -10.66
N PRO A 13 -2.31 13.15 -10.44
CA PRO A 13 -1.08 13.93 -10.45
C PRO A 13 -0.02 13.38 -9.49
N ARG A 14 1.24 13.82 -9.66
CA ARG A 14 2.39 13.26 -8.95
C ARG A 14 2.31 13.37 -7.42
N LEU A 15 1.86 14.51 -6.91
CA LEU A 15 1.86 14.83 -5.49
C LEU A 15 0.44 14.77 -4.93
N PHE A 16 0.32 14.23 -3.71
CA PHE A 16 -0.92 14.12 -2.95
C PHE A 16 -0.83 15.02 -1.73
N ASP A 17 -1.80 15.89 -1.54
CA ASP A 17 -1.92 16.70 -0.33
C ASP A 17 -2.18 15.81 0.89
N TYR A 18 -1.38 15.99 1.94
CA TYR A 18 -1.44 15.13 3.12
C TYR A 18 -2.82 15.19 3.80
N GLY A 19 -3.35 16.40 4.01
CA GLY A 19 -4.55 16.59 4.82
C GLY A 19 -5.82 16.17 4.09
N SER A 20 -5.94 16.53 2.81
CA SER A 20 -7.14 16.31 2.02
C SER A 20 -7.17 14.98 1.26
N GLU A 21 -6.02 14.41 0.91
CA GLU A 21 -5.96 13.21 0.06
C GLU A 21 -5.35 12.00 0.76
N ILE A 22 -4.38 12.19 1.66
CA ILE A 22 -3.70 11.06 2.32
C ILE A 22 -4.36 10.67 3.65
N TYR A 23 -4.68 11.64 4.51
CA TYR A 23 -4.99 11.37 5.92
C TYR A 23 -6.13 10.37 6.12
N GLU A 24 -7.34 10.70 5.67
CA GLU A 24 -8.54 9.86 5.89
C GLU A 24 -8.46 8.52 5.16
N PRO A 25 -8.11 8.44 3.86
CA PRO A 25 -8.03 7.16 3.16
C PRO A 25 -6.97 6.23 3.76
N LEU A 26 -5.79 6.78 4.10
CA LEU A 26 -4.73 5.97 4.71
C LEU A 26 -5.09 5.56 6.14
N HIS A 27 -5.74 6.42 6.92
CA HIS A 27 -6.23 6.05 8.25
C HIS A 27 -7.20 4.87 8.17
N SER A 28 -8.19 4.93 7.29
CA SER A 28 -9.18 3.85 7.10
C SER A 28 -8.53 2.53 6.67
N LEU A 29 -7.56 2.58 5.75
CA LEU A 29 -6.82 1.39 5.32
C LEU A 29 -5.98 0.79 6.45
N LEU A 30 -5.32 1.63 7.25
CA LEU A 30 -4.54 1.19 8.40
C LEU A 30 -5.41 0.55 9.48
N GLU A 31 -6.61 1.09 9.71
CA GLU A 31 -7.55 0.54 10.68
C GLU A 31 -8.07 -0.84 10.27
N ARG A 32 -8.32 -1.04 8.98
CA ARG A 32 -8.90 -2.29 8.45
C ARG A 32 -7.87 -3.38 8.18
N PHE A 33 -6.71 -3.01 7.66
CA PHE A 33 -5.71 -3.96 7.16
C PHE A 33 -4.36 -3.87 7.87
N GLY A 34 -4.15 -2.85 8.69
CA GLY A 34 -2.93 -2.70 9.47
C GLY A 34 -2.90 -3.63 10.69
N PRO A 35 -1.72 -3.84 11.29
CA PRO A 35 -1.62 -4.50 12.58
C PRO A 35 -2.34 -3.67 13.64
N GLN A 36 -2.92 -4.32 14.66
CA GLN A 36 -3.61 -3.59 15.74
C GLN A 36 -2.66 -2.60 16.43
N ARG A 37 -3.12 -1.35 16.56
CA ARG A 37 -2.41 -0.27 17.24
C ARG A 37 -3.34 0.45 18.21
N SER A 38 -2.76 1.04 19.25
CA SER A 38 -3.46 2.01 20.11
C SER A 38 -3.76 3.34 19.40
N GLN A 39 -2.96 3.69 18.38
CA GLN A 39 -3.17 4.86 17.54
C GLN A 39 -2.62 4.59 16.13
N TYR A 40 -3.42 4.86 15.10
CA TYR A 40 -2.95 4.86 13.72
C TYR A 40 -2.35 6.22 13.37
N ARG A 41 -1.19 6.20 12.71
CA ARG A 41 -0.37 7.39 12.43
C ARG A 41 -0.04 7.48 10.94
N PRO A 42 -0.98 7.95 10.09
CA PRO A 42 -0.76 8.13 8.65
C PRO A 42 0.38 9.10 8.33
N ASP A 43 0.66 10.07 9.22
CA ASP A 43 1.76 11.04 9.12
C ASP A 43 3.13 10.39 9.03
N MET A 44 3.34 9.30 9.79
CA MET A 44 4.64 8.65 9.91
C MET A 44 5.13 8.04 8.59
N PRO A 45 4.38 7.14 7.92
CA PRO A 45 4.82 6.62 6.63
C PRO A 45 4.90 7.72 5.58
N PHE A 46 3.98 8.69 5.56
CA PHE A 46 4.00 9.79 4.59
C PHE A 46 5.29 10.61 4.67
N TRP A 47 5.73 10.97 5.89
CA TRP A 47 6.95 11.76 6.09
C TRP A 47 8.23 10.93 5.87
N ARG A 48 8.27 9.71 6.42
CA ARG A 48 9.51 8.89 6.43
C ARG A 48 9.93 8.38 5.06
N LEU A 49 8.98 8.25 4.12
CA LEU A 49 9.29 7.81 2.76
C LEU A 49 10.36 8.69 2.08
N GLN A 50 10.52 9.95 2.49
CA GLN A 50 11.60 10.82 2.00
C GLN A 50 13.01 10.19 2.18
N GLY A 51 13.20 9.37 3.22
CA GLY A 51 14.46 8.67 3.48
C GLY A 51 14.77 7.52 2.50
N ASP A 52 13.78 7.07 1.73
CA ASP A 52 13.91 5.90 0.85
C ASP A 52 14.42 6.25 -0.55
N GLY A 53 14.57 7.55 -0.86
CA GLY A 53 15.23 8.03 -2.08
C GLY A 53 14.36 8.06 -3.35
N PHE A 54 13.06 7.76 -3.24
CA PHE A 54 12.11 7.87 -4.36
C PHE A 54 10.91 8.77 -4.06
N TRP A 55 10.86 9.38 -2.87
CA TRP A 55 9.73 10.16 -2.38
C TRP A 55 10.12 11.62 -2.17
N GLN A 56 9.28 12.52 -2.68
CA GLN A 56 9.48 13.96 -2.57
C GLN A 56 8.32 14.58 -1.81
N LEU A 57 8.65 15.52 -0.92
CA LEU A 57 7.68 16.36 -0.23
C LEU A 57 7.78 17.80 -0.75
N HIS A 58 6.64 18.47 -0.83
CA HIS A 58 6.49 19.89 -1.15
C HIS A 58 5.92 20.62 0.08
N ASN A 59 6.35 21.86 0.32
CA ASN A 59 6.05 22.65 1.53
C ASN A 59 6.61 22.06 2.84
N ALA A 60 7.39 20.98 2.79
CA ALA A 60 7.98 20.36 3.97
C ALA A 60 9.01 21.27 4.67
N GLU A 61 9.61 22.19 3.93
CA GLU A 61 10.52 23.22 4.44
C GLU A 61 9.83 24.25 5.34
N LEU A 62 8.49 24.37 5.28
CA LEU A 62 7.70 25.22 6.17
C LEU A 62 7.47 24.57 7.53
N CYS A 63 7.66 23.26 7.63
CA CYS A 63 7.43 22.50 8.84
C CYS A 63 8.61 22.53 9.83
N SER A 64 8.28 22.57 11.10
CA SER A 64 9.20 22.49 12.22
C SER A 64 9.68 21.05 12.40
N THR A 65 10.91 20.74 11.96
CA THR A 65 11.51 19.41 12.13
C THR A 65 12.41 19.30 13.37
N ALA A 66 12.24 20.18 14.36
CA ALA A 66 13.06 20.22 15.56
C ALA A 66 12.72 19.05 16.51
N GLY A 67 13.70 18.20 16.83
CA GLY A 67 13.53 17.11 17.79
C GLY A 67 14.23 15.81 17.39
N SER A 68 14.18 14.81 18.27
CA SER A 68 14.81 13.49 18.05
C SER A 68 14.17 12.69 16.92
N SER A 69 12.88 12.89 16.65
CA SER A 69 12.13 12.23 15.58
C SER A 69 12.36 12.86 14.20
N ARG A 70 12.85 14.11 14.14
CA ARG A 70 12.95 14.94 12.92
C ARG A 70 11.67 14.96 12.07
N GLN A 71 10.52 14.78 12.70
CA GLN A 71 9.20 14.77 12.07
C GLN A 71 8.35 15.91 12.64
N PRO A 72 7.66 16.68 11.79
CA PRO A 72 6.80 17.76 12.27
C PRO A 72 5.47 17.26 12.83
N PRO A 73 4.78 18.09 13.63
CA PRO A 73 3.41 17.82 14.07
C PRO A 73 2.44 17.65 12.88
N VAL A 74 1.47 16.75 13.02
CA VAL A 74 0.40 16.52 12.02
C VAL A 74 -0.33 17.81 11.65
N LYS A 75 -0.53 18.70 12.63
CA LYS A 75 -1.15 20.01 12.42
C LYS A 75 -0.41 20.84 11.37
N GLU A 76 0.92 20.83 11.37
CA GLU A 76 1.71 21.59 10.41
C GLU A 76 1.64 20.98 9.00
N LEU A 77 1.55 19.65 8.89
CA LEU A 77 1.34 19.00 7.59
C LEU A 77 0.04 19.46 6.92
N ASN A 78 -1.01 19.63 7.73
CA ASN A 78 -2.31 20.13 7.27
C ASN A 78 -2.28 21.64 7.01
N GLU A 79 -1.70 22.42 7.92
CA GLU A 79 -1.66 23.89 7.84
C GLU A 79 -0.86 24.38 6.64
N TYR A 80 0.24 23.70 6.31
CA TYR A 80 1.11 24.06 5.19
C TYR A 80 0.83 23.29 3.90
N HIS A 81 -0.27 22.52 3.85
CA HIS A 81 -0.64 21.74 2.66
C HIS A 81 0.54 20.92 2.13
N VAL A 82 1.17 20.15 3.02
CA VAL A 82 2.34 19.37 2.65
C VAL A 82 1.89 18.28 1.69
N ALA A 83 2.42 18.33 0.47
CA ALA A 83 2.10 17.37 -0.56
C ALA A 83 3.26 16.39 -0.77
N GLY A 84 2.96 15.11 -0.97
CA GLY A 84 3.96 14.06 -1.08
C GLY A 84 3.66 13.07 -2.19
N GLY A 85 4.69 12.56 -2.84
CA GLY A 85 4.56 11.59 -3.92
C GLY A 85 5.91 11.07 -4.37
N PHE A 86 5.90 10.26 -5.42
CA PHE A 86 7.13 9.84 -6.06
C PHE A 86 7.87 11.06 -6.61
N ASP A 87 9.20 10.98 -6.64
CA ASP A 87 10.00 11.93 -7.41
C ASP A 87 9.64 11.85 -8.90
N GLU A 88 10.12 12.82 -9.68
CA GLU A 88 9.75 12.93 -11.10
C GLU A 88 10.17 11.71 -11.92
N GLN A 89 11.35 11.14 -11.65
CA GLN A 89 11.87 9.99 -12.36
C GLN A 89 11.00 8.75 -12.12
N HIS A 90 10.72 8.45 -10.85
CA HIS A 90 9.93 7.29 -10.46
C HIS A 90 8.46 7.46 -10.85
N TYR A 91 7.91 8.66 -10.75
CA TYR A 91 6.55 8.95 -11.22
C TYR A 91 6.41 8.71 -12.73
N ALA A 92 7.34 9.23 -13.55
CA ALA A 92 7.32 9.04 -14.99
C ALA A 92 7.46 7.55 -15.37
N LEU A 93 8.32 6.81 -14.67
CA LEU A 93 8.52 5.38 -14.87
C LEU A 93 7.24 4.58 -14.60
N VAL A 94 6.57 4.81 -13.46
CA VAL A 94 5.39 4.02 -13.09
C VAL A 94 4.15 4.42 -13.88
N THR A 95 3.93 5.70 -14.16
CA THR A 95 2.77 6.15 -14.95
C THR A 95 2.88 5.81 -16.44
N GLY A 96 4.10 5.67 -16.96
CA GLY A 96 4.36 5.17 -18.32
C GLY A 96 4.05 3.68 -18.51
N ASN A 97 3.87 2.91 -17.43
CA ASN A 97 3.64 1.46 -17.50
C ASN A 97 2.70 0.95 -16.40
N LYS A 98 1.40 0.85 -16.70
CA LYS A 98 0.39 0.32 -15.76
C LYS A 98 0.67 -1.12 -15.29
N LYS A 99 1.34 -1.96 -16.09
CA LYS A 99 1.72 -3.32 -15.67
C LYS A 99 2.78 -3.28 -14.57
N LEU A 100 3.68 -2.30 -14.61
CA LEU A 100 4.68 -2.09 -13.56
C LEU A 100 4.00 -1.72 -12.23
N ILE A 101 2.99 -0.85 -12.25
CA ILE A 101 2.21 -0.51 -11.04
C ILE A 101 1.61 -1.76 -10.41
N ASN A 102 0.93 -2.61 -11.20
CA ASN A 102 0.35 -3.85 -10.68
C ASN A 102 1.42 -4.82 -10.15
N THR A 103 2.59 -4.88 -10.79
CA THR A 103 3.73 -5.71 -10.33
C THR A 103 4.26 -5.23 -8.98
N LEU A 104 4.47 -3.92 -8.83
CA LEU A 104 4.93 -3.32 -7.58
C LEU A 104 3.88 -3.51 -6.46
N ALA A 105 2.61 -3.30 -6.77
CA ALA A 105 1.52 -3.52 -5.81
C ALA A 105 1.49 -4.98 -5.33
N GLN A 106 1.58 -5.94 -6.25
CA GLN A 106 1.64 -7.35 -5.89
C GLN A 106 2.85 -7.69 -5.02
N GLN A 107 4.04 -7.21 -5.36
CA GLN A 107 5.25 -7.47 -4.56
C GLN A 107 5.12 -6.94 -3.13
N ILE A 108 4.56 -5.75 -2.96
CA ILE A 108 4.30 -5.16 -1.65
C ILE A 108 3.25 -6.00 -0.89
N LEU A 109 2.17 -6.40 -1.58
CA LEU A 109 1.10 -7.19 -1.00
C LEU A 109 1.60 -8.56 -0.51
N GLU A 110 2.35 -9.28 -1.36
CA GLU A 110 2.93 -10.60 -1.05
C GLU A 110 3.95 -10.55 0.09
N ALA A 111 4.73 -9.46 0.19
CA ALA A 111 5.73 -9.32 1.23
C ALA A 111 5.17 -9.00 2.63
N HIS A 112 3.96 -8.41 2.70
CA HIS A 112 3.48 -7.80 3.94
C HIS A 112 2.10 -8.28 4.41
N PHE A 113 1.33 -9.01 3.58
CA PHE A 113 -0.04 -9.40 3.89
C PHE A 113 -0.31 -10.88 3.57
N THR A 114 -1.31 -11.48 4.21
CA THR A 114 -1.77 -12.85 3.91
C THR A 114 -2.58 -12.89 2.60
N GLU A 115 -2.64 -14.03 1.90
CA GLU A 115 -3.31 -14.15 0.59
C GLU A 115 -4.74 -13.58 0.59
N SER A 116 -5.52 -13.80 1.65
CA SER A 116 -6.88 -13.26 1.77
C SER A 116 -6.90 -11.72 1.82
N ILE A 117 -6.02 -11.13 2.64
CA ILE A 117 -5.93 -9.67 2.78
C ILE A 117 -5.35 -9.05 1.49
N GLN A 118 -4.46 -9.76 0.79
CA GLN A 118 -3.94 -9.30 -0.50
C GLN A 118 -5.05 -9.13 -1.53
N GLU A 119 -5.99 -10.08 -1.62
CA GLU A 119 -7.14 -10.02 -2.53
C GLU A 119 -8.07 -8.85 -2.16
N GLU A 120 -8.39 -8.69 -0.88
CA GLU A 120 -9.26 -7.59 -0.41
C GLU A 120 -8.67 -6.20 -0.69
N ILE A 121 -7.39 -5.98 -0.38
CA ILE A 121 -6.72 -4.69 -0.64
C ILE A 121 -6.62 -4.42 -2.14
N ALA A 122 -6.32 -5.46 -2.94
CA ALA A 122 -6.22 -5.31 -4.38
C ALA A 122 -7.54 -4.92 -5.02
N ASP A 123 -8.63 -5.57 -4.64
CA ASP A 123 -9.97 -5.26 -5.15
C ASP A 123 -10.38 -3.82 -4.76
N GLU A 124 -10.12 -3.42 -3.52
CA GLU A 124 -10.45 -2.07 -3.04
C GLU A 124 -9.64 -0.97 -3.74
N LEU A 125 -8.35 -1.20 -3.98
CA LEU A 125 -7.46 -0.23 -4.60
C LEU A 125 -7.39 -0.36 -6.13
N GLY A 126 -8.11 -1.31 -6.72
CA GLY A 126 -8.21 -1.52 -8.17
C GLY A 126 -6.97 -2.13 -8.82
N PHE A 127 -6.20 -2.93 -8.07
CA PHE A 127 -5.03 -3.64 -8.61
C PHE A 127 -5.43 -4.95 -9.30
N ASP A 128 -4.89 -5.17 -10.49
CA ASP A 128 -5.04 -6.43 -11.21
C ASP A 128 -3.89 -7.38 -10.83
N LEU A 129 -4.11 -8.17 -9.78
CA LEU A 129 -3.16 -9.22 -9.35
C LEU A 129 -3.23 -10.48 -10.22
N GLN A 130 -4.30 -10.65 -11.01
CA GLN A 130 -4.51 -11.84 -11.84
C GLN A 130 -3.56 -11.86 -13.04
N GLN A 131 -3.14 -10.70 -13.54
CA GLN A 131 -2.19 -10.61 -14.66
C GLN A 131 -0.80 -11.21 -14.37
N ILE A 132 -0.48 -11.49 -13.10
CA ILE A 132 0.88 -11.88 -12.68
C ILE A 132 0.87 -13.11 -11.76
N ARG A 133 -0.24 -13.40 -11.06
CA ARG A 133 -0.43 -14.69 -10.37
C ARG A 133 -0.28 -15.82 -11.38
N LYS A 134 0.89 -16.48 -11.38
CA LYS A 134 1.10 -17.76 -12.05
C LYS A 134 -0.08 -18.65 -11.72
N GLN A 135 -0.67 -19.25 -12.76
CA GLN A 135 -1.66 -20.32 -12.66
C GLN A 135 -1.48 -21.08 -11.35
N ARG A 136 -2.47 -21.01 -10.45
CA ARG A 136 -2.54 -21.85 -9.25
C ARG A 136 -2.18 -23.26 -9.70
N ASP A 137 -1.18 -23.89 -9.08
CA ASP A 137 -0.79 -25.25 -9.44
C ASP A 137 -2.04 -26.14 -9.38
N PRO A 138 -2.53 -26.66 -10.51
CA PRO A 138 -3.74 -27.49 -10.52
C PRO A 138 -3.57 -28.77 -9.69
N LEU A 139 -2.32 -29.14 -9.37
CA LEU A 139 -2.00 -30.24 -8.47
C LEU A 139 -2.06 -29.84 -6.99
N PHE A 140 -2.02 -28.55 -6.62
CA PHE A 140 -2.11 -28.13 -5.21
C PHE A 140 -3.41 -28.63 -4.57
N ARG A 141 -4.55 -28.46 -5.26
CA ARG A 141 -5.85 -28.98 -4.80
C ARG A 141 -5.82 -30.51 -4.63
N LYS A 142 -5.20 -31.23 -5.57
CA LYS A 142 -5.05 -32.69 -5.49
C LYS A 142 -4.11 -33.12 -4.36
N ASN A 143 -3.03 -32.38 -4.11
CA ASN A 143 -2.04 -32.68 -3.09
C ASN A 143 -2.57 -32.41 -1.68
N VAL A 144 -3.35 -31.33 -1.49
CA VAL A 144 -4.05 -31.06 -0.23
C VAL A 144 -5.12 -32.13 0.03
N LEU A 145 -5.96 -32.45 -0.96
CA LEU A 145 -6.95 -33.52 -0.81
C LEU A 145 -6.28 -34.87 -0.52
N ARG A 146 -5.16 -35.19 -1.16
CA ARG A 146 -4.40 -36.41 -0.90
C ARG A 146 -3.76 -36.43 0.50
N ALA A 147 -3.27 -35.30 1.00
CA ALA A 147 -2.72 -35.18 2.34
C ALA A 147 -3.80 -35.36 3.43
N TYR A 148 -5.04 -34.97 3.15
CA TYR A 148 -6.21 -35.21 3.99
C TYR A 148 -7.02 -36.44 3.58
N ASN A 149 -6.46 -37.32 2.76
CA ASN A 149 -7.07 -38.59 2.33
C ASN A 149 -8.48 -38.46 1.72
N TYR A 150 -8.76 -37.33 1.07
CA TYR A 150 -10.06 -36.92 0.52
C TYR A 150 -11.16 -36.75 1.57
N GLN A 151 -10.82 -36.62 2.83
CA GLN A 151 -11.77 -36.41 3.92
C GLN A 151 -11.81 -34.94 4.31
N CYS A 152 -13.01 -34.45 4.64
CA CYS A 152 -13.14 -33.09 5.15
C CYS A 152 -12.33 -32.92 6.45
N ALA A 153 -11.33 -32.03 6.46
CA ALA A 153 -10.46 -31.78 7.62
C ALA A 153 -11.20 -31.24 8.86
N ILE A 154 -12.47 -30.85 8.71
CA ILE A 154 -13.30 -30.25 9.76
C ILE A 154 -14.35 -31.25 10.29
N CYS A 155 -14.90 -32.14 9.45
CA CYS A 155 -16.00 -33.02 9.86
C CYS A 155 -15.87 -34.50 9.46
N GLY A 156 -14.80 -34.89 8.74
CA GLY A 156 -14.52 -36.29 8.41
C GLY A 156 -15.51 -36.98 7.45
N PHE A 157 -16.41 -36.23 6.82
CA PHE A 157 -17.32 -36.79 5.82
C PHE A 157 -16.60 -37.07 4.50
N ASN A 158 -16.92 -38.23 3.90
CA ASN A 158 -16.49 -38.66 2.56
C ASN A 158 -17.36 -38.02 1.46
#